data_AF-A0A933LYQ9-F1
#
_entry.id   AF-A0A933LYQ9-F1
#
_cell.length_a   1.000
_cell.length_b   1.000
_cell.length_c   1.000
_cell.angle_alpha   90.00
_cell.angle_beta   90.00
_cell.angle_gamma   90.00
#
_symmetry.space_group_name_H-M   'P 1'
#
loop_
_entity.id
_entity.type
_entity.pdbx_description
1 polymer ?
#
loop_
_entity_poly.entity_id
_entity_poly.type
_entity_poly.pdbx_seq_one_letter_code
_entity_poly.pdbx_strand_id
1 'polypeptide(L)' 'MVRPATGAEVANVRSKFDMTREQLSRIVGVSAATSGNGEREAGPLALQARTLEAWTAVSGLTRPEAWSRYWSTIEIS' A
#
# COMPACT_ATOMS: atom_id res chain seq x y z
N MET A 1 13.07 -12.24 -1.74
CA MET A 1 13.70 -10.91 -1.85
C MET A 1 12.61 -9.87 -1.67
N VAL A 2 12.77 -8.98 -0.71
CA VAL A 2 11.86 -7.85 -0.51
C VAL A 2 12.27 -6.80 -1.55
N ARG A 3 11.47 -6.61 -2.61
CA ARG A 3 11.74 -5.60 -3.63
C ARG A 3 11.36 -4.24 -3.06
N PRO A 4 12.21 -3.22 -3.18
CA PRO A 4 11.84 -1.88 -2.73
C PRO A 4 10.64 -1.43 -3.56
N ALA A 5 9.57 -1.02 -2.89
CA ALA A 5 8.40 -0.48 -3.56
C ALA A 5 8.81 0.77 -4.33
N THR A 6 8.60 0.79 -5.64
CA THR A 6 8.70 2.01 -6.45
C THR A 6 7.36 2.72 -6.49
N GLY A 7 7.33 4.02 -6.79
CA GLY A 7 6.06 4.75 -6.98
C GLY A 7 5.15 4.14 -8.04
N ALA A 8 5.75 3.56 -9.10
CA ALA A 8 5.03 2.82 -10.14
C ALA A 8 4.38 1.53 -9.60
N GLU A 9 5.06 0.78 -8.74
CA GLU A 9 4.48 -0.40 -8.10
C GLU A 9 3.33 -0.01 -7.15
N VAL A 10 3.45 1.11 -6.44
CA VAL A 10 2.37 1.63 -5.61
C VAL A 10 1.12 1.93 -6.44
N ALA A 11 1.30 2.63 -7.56
CA ALA A 11 0.21 2.94 -8.48
C ALA A 11 -0.42 1.69 -9.13
N ASN A 12 0.40 0.69 -9.46
CA ASN A 12 -0.06 -0.57 -10.04
C ASN A 12 -0.88 -1.39 -9.04
N VAL A 13 -0.41 -1.51 -7.80
CA VAL A 13 -1.15 -2.20 -6.72
C VAL A 13 -2.45 -1.47 -6.41
N ARG A 14 -2.42 -0.13 -6.34
CA ARG A 14 -3.64 0.67 -6.15
C ARG A 14 -4.66 0.41 -7.25
N SER A 15 -4.22 0.43 -8.50
CA SER A 15 -5.08 0.16 -9.67
C SER A 15 -5.60 -1.27 -9.68
N LYS A 16 -4.77 -2.26 -9.31
CA LYS A 16 -5.16 -3.67 -9.15
C LYS A 16 -6.29 -3.84 -8.14
N PHE A 17 -6.26 -3.07 -7.05
CA PHE A 17 -7.28 -3.14 -6.00
C PHE A 17 -8.47 -2.22 -6.23
N ASP A 18 -8.39 -1.32 -7.22
CA ASP A 18 -9.43 -0.33 -7.50
C ASP A 18 -9.72 0.55 -6.28
N MET A 19 -8.65 0.99 -5.60
CA MET A 19 -8.70 1.75 -4.35
C MET A 19 -8.23 3.20 -4.53
N THR A 20 -8.69 4.10 -3.66
CA THR A 20 -8.11 5.44 -3.52
C THR A 20 -6.76 5.38 -2.80
N ARG A 21 -6.03 6.51 -2.81
CA ARG A 21 -4.78 6.64 -2.07
C ARG A 21 -5.00 6.49 -0.57
N GLU A 22 -6.08 7.05 -0.01
CA GLU A 22 -6.38 6.91 1.43
C GLU A 22 -6.75 5.47 1.82
N GLN A 23 -7.47 4.77 0.94
CA GLN A 23 -7.85 3.38 1.18
C GLN A 23 -6.63 2.46 1.18
N LEU A 24 -5.75 2.61 0.19
CA LEU A 24 -4.50 1.86 0.13
C LEU A 24 -3.58 2.21 1.32
N SER A 25 -3.46 3.48 1.68
CA SER A 25 -2.60 3.89 2.79
C SER A 25 -3.04 3.29 4.12
N ARG A 26 -4.36 3.15 4.34
CA ARG A 26 -4.92 2.49 5.52
C ARG A 26 -4.54 1.01 5.62
N ILE A 27 -4.65 0.24 4.55
CA ILE A 27 -4.33 -1.20 4.59
C ILE A 27 -2.82 -1.49 4.66
N VAL A 28 -2.00 -0.56 4.16
CA VAL A 28 -0.52 -0.59 4.26
C VAL A 28 -0.04 -0.07 5.63
N GLY A 29 -0.87 0.70 6.35
CA GLY A 29 -0.52 1.27 7.65
C GLY A 29 0.39 2.50 7.56
N VAL A 30 0.24 3.29 6.50
CA VAL A 30 1.00 4.54 6.28
C VAL A 30 0.07 5.74 6.13
N SER A 31 0.62 6.95 6.23
CA SER A 31 -0.17 8.14 5.94
C SER A 31 -0.51 8.25 4.45
N ALA A 32 -1.64 8.88 4.13
CA ALA A 32 -2.02 9.16 2.74
C ALA A 32 -0.98 10.06 2.03
N ALA A 33 -0.30 10.94 2.78
CA ALA A 33 0.80 11.76 2.28
C ALA A 33 2.02 10.89 1.91
N THR A 34 2.34 9.89 2.72
CA THR A 34 3.43 8.93 2.42
C THR A 34 3.12 8.10 1.17
N SER A 35 1.87 7.67 1.00
CA SER A 35 1.46 6.95 -0.23
C SER A 35 1.45 7.85 -1.46
N GLY A 36 0.95 9.08 -1.33
CA GLY A 36 0.89 10.06 -2.43
C GLY A 36 2.26 10.62 -2.84
N ASN A 37 3.17 10.81 -1.89
CA ASN A 37 4.57 11.13 -2.18
C ASN A 37 5.28 9.91 -2.75
N GLY A 38 4.96 8.72 -2.25
CA GLY A 38 5.53 7.48 -2.76
C GLY A 38 5.20 7.22 -4.22
N GLU A 39 3.95 7.44 -4.65
CA GLU A 39 3.55 7.36 -6.07
C GLU A 39 4.30 8.33 -6.99
N ARG A 40 4.80 9.46 -6.45
CA ARG A 40 5.54 10.47 -7.22
C ARG A 40 7.04 10.21 -7.30
N GLU A 41 7.59 9.35 -6.44
CA GLU A 41 9.01 9.03 -6.49
C GLU A 41 9.31 8.04 -7.61
N ALA A 42 10.23 8.43 -8.50
CA ALA A 42 10.75 7.58 -9.56
C ALA A 42 11.70 6.49 -9.05
N GLY A 43 12.12 6.56 -7.78
CA GLY A 43 13.11 5.68 -7.17
C GLY A 43 12.55 4.71 -6.12
N PRO A 44 13.41 3.87 -5.53
CA PRO A 44 13.09 3.02 -4.38
C PRO A 44 12.55 3.84 -3.22
N LEU A 45 11.34 3.54 -2.74
CA LEU A 45 10.85 4.18 -1.53
C LEU A 45 11.71 3.74 -0.34
N ALA A 46 12.29 4.71 0.35
CA ALA A 46 13.00 4.49 1.61
C ALA A 46 12.01 4.21 2.75
N LEU A 47 11.24 3.12 2.61
CA LEU A 47 10.28 2.67 3.60
C LEU A 47 11.02 2.07 4.79
N GLN A 48 10.57 2.40 6.00
CA GLN A 48 11.02 1.70 7.20
C GLN A 48 10.70 0.20 7.07
N ALA A 49 11.51 -0.67 7.68
CA ALA A 49 11.38 -2.12 7.55
C ALA A 49 9.94 -2.63 7.80
N ARG A 50 9.27 -2.11 8.83
CA ARG A 50 7.87 -2.47 9.14
C ARG A 50 6.90 -2.10 8.02
N THR A 51 7.08 -0.94 7.41
CA THR A 51 6.28 -0.47 6.29
C THR A 51 6.54 -1.30 5.04
N LEU A 52 7.79 -1.72 4.82
CA LEU A 52 8.15 -2.56 3.70
C LEU A 52 7.59 -3.99 3.84
N GLU A 53 7.54 -4.54 5.05
CA GLU A 53 6.87 -5.81 5.34
C GLU A 53 5.35 -5.72 5.12
N ALA A 54 4.71 -4.66 5.65
CA ALA A 54 3.29 -4.41 5.44
C ALA A 54 2.98 -4.22 3.94
N TRP A 55 3.83 -3.50 3.22
CA TRP A 55 3.74 -3.35 1.78
C TRP A 55 3.84 -4.69 1.04
N THR A 56 4.82 -5.52 1.40
CA THR A 56 5.02 -6.84 0.78
C THR A 56 3.79 -7.71 0.98
N ALA A 57 3.24 -7.74 2.20
CA ALA A 57 2.02 -8.48 2.51
C ALA A 57 0.82 -7.97 1.71
N VAL A 58 0.63 -6.64 1.62
CA VAL A 58 -0.48 -6.03 0.87
C VAL A 58 -0.34 -6.24 -0.64
N SER A 59 0.87 -6.12 -1.20
CA SER A 59 1.12 -6.29 -2.64
C SER A 59 0.80 -7.70 -3.14
N GLY A 60 0.92 -8.70 -2.26
CA GLY A 60 0.59 -10.10 -2.54
C GLY A 60 -0.91 -10.41 -2.54
N LEU A 61 -1.76 -9.51 -2.02
CA LEU A 61 -3.19 -9.75 -1.93
C LEU A 61 -3.88 -9.73 -3.30
N THR A 62 -5.00 -10.42 -3.38
CA THR A 62 -6.02 -10.23 -4.40
C THR A 62 -6.90 -9.03 -4.10
N ARG A 63 -7.65 -8.54 -5.08
CA ARG A 63 -8.60 -7.43 -4.88
C ARG A 63 -9.62 -7.73 -3.76
N PRO A 64 -10.30 -8.88 -3.72
CA PRO A 64 -11.22 -9.20 -2.61
C PRO A 64 -10.56 -9.20 -1.24
N GLU A 65 -9.34 -9.75 -1.12
CA GLU A 65 -8.60 -9.78 0.14
C GLU A 65 -8.18 -8.38 0.58
N ALA A 66 -7.76 -7.51 -0.35
CA ALA A 66 -7.44 -6.12 -0.05
C ALA A 66 -8.66 -5.37 0.51
N TRP A 67 -9.84 -5.56 -0.09
CA TRP A 67 -11.09 -4.96 0.39
C TRP A 67 -11.54 -5.54 1.73
N SER A 68 -11.43 -6.86 1.95
CA SER A 68 -11.71 -7.48 3.24
C SER A 68 -10.82 -6.91 4.35
N ARG A 69 -9.52 -6.73 4.07
CA ARG A 69 -8.58 -6.09 5.00
C ARG A 69 -8.96 -4.64 5.28
N TYR A 70 -9.36 -3.88 4.27
CA TYR A 70 -9.83 -2.50 4.45
C TYR A 70 -11.04 -2.41 5.37
N TRP A 71 -12.05 -3.25 5.18
CA TRP A 71 -13.23 -3.27 6.06
C TRP A 71 -12.88 -3.67 7.49
N SER A 72 -12.00 -4.66 7.68
CA SER A 72 -11.48 -5.03 9.00
C SER A 72 -10.75 -3.87 9.70
N THR A 73 -10.05 -3.00 8.95
CA THR A 73 -9.42 -1.81 9.55
C THR A 73 -10.42 -0.71 9.95
N ILE A 74 -11.62 -0.68 9.37
CA ILE A 74 -12.67 0.29 9.73
C ILE A 74 -13.46 -0.18 10.96
N GLU A 75 -13.75 -1.48 11.06
CA GLU A 75 -14.56 -2.04 12.15
C GLU A 75 -13.89 -2.01 13.53
N ILE A 76 -12.57 -1.84 13.58
CA ILE A 76 -11.77 -1.83 14.82
C ILE A 76 -11.49 -0.38 15.30
N SER A 77 -11.92 0.63 14.54
CA SER A 77 -11.50 2.04 14.73
C SER A 77 -12.56 2.95 15.34
#